data_AF-A0A1Q3JN51-F1
#
_entry.id   AF-A0A1Q3JN51-F1
#
_cell.length_a   1.000
_cell.length_b   1.000
_cell.length_c   1.000
_cell.angle_alpha   90.00
_cell.angle_beta   90.00
_cell.angle_gamma   90.00
#
_symmetry.space_group_name_H-M   'P 1'
#
loop_
_entity.id
_entity.type
_entity.pdbx_description
1 polymer ?
#
loop_
_entity_poly.entity_id
_entity_poly.type
_entity_poly.pdbx_seq_one_letter_code
_entity_poly.pdbx_strand_id
1 'polypeptide(L)'
;MEDHLTALTAFDRPQPLVRAPARPTQVARLVAAPERTFEDLRRDAADLGVSGIHPTAVKALIGAYAALLLVFWLFFGDAQTGLTLGIITILGVMFFGLLGGGILLADSVPRGVRGRSFSEFLDGQVSIYTGWIDGREAFAQIIALPLTLLAGGVVFGAIWRLTAR
;
A
#
# COMPACT_ATOMS: atom_id res chain seq x y z
N MET A 1 -30.86 29.85 -70.45
CA MET A 1 -30.75 30.17 -69.00
C MET A 1 -30.09 28.95 -68.35
N GLU A 2 -28.79 28.83 -68.61
CA GLU A 2 -27.98 27.60 -68.56
C GLU A 2 -26.67 27.89 -67.78
N ASP A 3 -26.73 28.39 -66.54
CA ASP A 3 -25.50 28.87 -65.86
C ASP A 3 -25.40 28.58 -64.35
N HIS A 4 -26.07 27.54 -63.85
CA HIS A 4 -25.93 27.15 -62.42
C HIS A 4 -25.61 25.67 -62.18
N LEU A 5 -25.23 24.90 -63.21
CA LEU A 5 -25.00 23.45 -63.11
C LEU A 5 -23.54 23.01 -62.80
N THR A 6 -22.59 23.90 -62.50
CA THR A 6 -21.16 23.50 -62.50
C THR A 6 -20.35 23.91 -61.28
N ALA A 7 -20.95 24.04 -60.09
CA ALA A 7 -20.19 24.45 -58.89
C ALA A 7 -20.44 23.66 -57.59
N LEU A 8 -21.36 22.68 -57.55
CA LEU A 8 -21.70 21.98 -56.29
C LEU A 8 -21.48 20.46 -56.30
N THR A 9 -20.86 19.90 -57.34
CA THR A 9 -20.52 18.47 -57.41
C THR A 9 -19.14 18.11 -56.83
N ALA A 10 -18.47 19.05 -56.14
CA ALA A 10 -17.12 18.82 -55.61
C ALA A 10 -17.07 18.34 -54.13
N PHE A 11 -18.20 18.11 -53.47
CA PHE A 11 -18.22 17.73 -52.04
C PHE A 11 -18.53 16.26 -51.75
N ASP A 12 -18.78 15.42 -52.76
CA ASP A 12 -19.05 13.99 -52.55
C ASP A 12 -17.85 13.11 -52.91
N ARG A 13 -16.75 13.31 -52.19
CA ARG A 13 -15.78 12.23 -51.98
C ARG A 13 -15.61 12.03 -50.49
N PRO A 14 -16.08 10.91 -49.91
CA PRO A 14 -15.62 10.53 -48.59
C PRO A 14 -14.11 10.32 -48.66
N GLN A 15 -13.33 11.24 -48.10
CA GLN A 15 -11.94 10.96 -47.79
C GLN A 15 -11.95 9.76 -46.83
N PRO A 16 -11.17 8.69 -47.10
CA PRO A 16 -10.95 7.71 -46.06
C PRO A 16 -10.25 8.45 -44.92
N LEU A 17 -10.97 8.65 -43.81
CA LEU A 17 -10.37 8.98 -42.54
C LEU A 17 -9.39 7.84 -42.26
N VAL A 18 -8.12 8.07 -42.58
CA VAL A 18 -7.03 7.28 -42.02
C VAL A 18 -7.10 7.58 -40.53
N ARG A 19 -7.87 6.77 -39.79
CA ARG A 19 -7.81 6.71 -38.34
C ARG A 19 -6.38 6.33 -38.04
N ALA A 20 -5.56 7.32 -37.68
CA ALA A 20 -4.39 7.06 -36.87
C ALA A 20 -4.87 6.17 -35.72
N PRO A 21 -4.24 5.02 -35.46
CA PRO A 21 -4.68 4.17 -34.37
C PRO A 21 -4.63 5.00 -33.10
N ALA A 22 -5.80 5.33 -32.56
CA ALA A 22 -5.91 5.93 -31.25
C ALA A 22 -5.21 4.96 -30.30
N ARG A 23 -4.03 5.34 -29.80
CA ARG A 23 -3.41 4.62 -28.69
C ARG A 23 -4.48 4.59 -27.61
N PRO A 24 -4.99 3.41 -27.23
CA PRO A 24 -5.95 3.37 -26.16
C PRO A 24 -5.27 3.99 -24.95
N THR A 25 -5.82 5.11 -24.47
CA THR A 25 -5.48 5.67 -23.17
C THR A 25 -5.57 4.53 -22.18
N GLN A 26 -4.45 4.25 -21.52
CA GLN A 26 -4.24 3.12 -20.62
C GLN A 26 -5.40 2.91 -19.63
N VAL A 27 -6.07 4.00 -19.26
CA VAL A 27 -7.30 4.07 -18.46
C VAL A 27 -8.48 3.28 -19.06
N ALA A 28 -8.74 3.40 -20.37
CA ALA A 28 -9.83 2.66 -21.03
C ALA A 28 -9.54 1.15 -21.12
N ARG A 29 -8.26 0.77 -21.17
CA ARG A 29 -7.82 -0.62 -21.17
C ARG A 29 -7.91 -1.27 -19.78
N LEU A 30 -7.80 -0.47 -18.71
CA LEU A 30 -7.97 -0.91 -17.31
C LEU A 30 -9.44 -1.14 -16.94
N VAL A 31 -10.36 -0.32 -17.49
CA VAL A 31 -11.80 -0.43 -17.23
C VAL A 31 -12.48 -1.55 -18.03
N ALA A 32 -11.93 -1.91 -19.19
CA ALA A 32 -12.49 -2.94 -20.08
C ALA A 32 -11.95 -4.36 -19.82
N ALA A 33 -11.18 -4.59 -18.77
CA ALA A 33 -10.69 -5.93 -18.46
C ALA A 33 -11.86 -6.80 -17.93
N PRO A 34 -12.06 -8.03 -18.43
CA PRO A 34 -13.06 -8.94 -17.89
C PRO A 34 -12.76 -9.20 -16.41
N GLU A 35 -13.77 -9.58 -15.62
CA GLU A 35 -13.62 -9.99 -14.23
C GLU A 35 -12.40 -10.92 -14.11
N ARG A 36 -11.30 -10.41 -13.54
CA ARG A 36 -10.05 -11.15 -13.47
C ARG A 36 -10.27 -12.31 -12.51
N THR A 37 -10.13 -13.53 -13.02
CA THR A 37 -10.32 -14.75 -12.23
C THR A 37 -9.22 -14.80 -11.16
N PHE A 38 -9.48 -15.41 -10.01
CA PHE A 38 -8.49 -15.56 -8.91
C PHE A 38 -7.13 -16.12 -9.39
N GLU A 39 -7.15 -16.87 -10.49
CA GLU A 39 -5.97 -17.42 -11.18
C GLU A 39 -5.09 -16.35 -11.87
N ASP A 40 -5.66 -15.20 -12.28
CA ASP A 40 -4.93 -14.04 -12.82
C ASP A 40 -4.36 -13.14 -11.72
N LEU A 41 -4.80 -13.34 -10.47
CA LEU A 41 -4.24 -12.73 -9.25
C LEU A 41 -3.14 -13.61 -8.65
N ARG A 42 -2.73 -14.66 -9.35
CA ARG A 42 -1.63 -15.54 -8.96
C ARG A 42 -0.34 -14.72 -8.84
N ARG A 43 0.43 -15.06 -7.80
CA ARG A 43 1.60 -14.40 -7.21
C ARG A 43 2.73 -13.99 -8.17
N ASP A 44 2.62 -14.31 -9.46
CA ASP A 44 3.67 -14.28 -10.46
C ASP A 44 3.44 -13.23 -11.58
N ALA A 45 2.35 -12.44 -11.52
CA ALA A 45 2.10 -11.39 -12.51
C ALA A 45 3.17 -10.28 -12.41
N ALA A 46 3.97 -10.13 -13.47
CA ALA A 46 5.17 -9.27 -13.51
C ALA A 46 4.93 -7.79 -13.16
N ASP A 47 3.70 -7.29 -13.32
CA ASP A 47 3.31 -5.90 -13.01
C ASP A 47 2.64 -5.73 -11.63
N LEU A 48 2.38 -6.83 -10.91
CA LEU A 48 1.69 -6.84 -9.62
C LEU A 48 2.50 -7.66 -8.63
N GLY A 49 3.49 -7.03 -8.01
CA GLY A 49 4.27 -7.65 -6.93
C GLY A 49 3.38 -8.02 -5.75
N VAL A 50 2.91 -9.28 -5.74
CA VAL A 50 2.57 -10.21 -4.64
C VAL A 50 1.55 -9.76 -3.56
N SER A 51 1.43 -8.48 -3.24
CA SER A 51 0.43 -7.90 -2.33
C SER A 51 0.31 -6.38 -2.47
N GLY A 52 1.19 -5.75 -3.26
CA GLY A 52 1.31 -4.29 -3.35
C GLY A 52 1.98 -3.65 -2.13
N ILE A 53 2.15 -4.34 -1.00
CA ILE A 53 2.72 -3.76 0.23
C ILE A 53 4.25 -3.89 0.22
N HIS A 54 4.94 -2.77 0.40
CA HIS A 54 6.41 -2.74 0.44
C HIS A 54 6.94 -3.25 1.80
N PRO A 55 8.04 -4.03 1.84
CA PRO A 55 8.62 -4.54 3.10
C PRO A 55 8.92 -3.46 4.15
N THR A 56 9.26 -2.25 3.71
CA THR A 56 9.45 -1.09 4.61
C THR A 56 8.18 -0.72 5.38
N ALA A 57 6.98 -0.89 4.80
CA ALA A 57 5.73 -0.63 5.51
C ALA A 57 5.54 -1.59 6.69
N VAL A 58 5.85 -2.88 6.48
CA VAL A 58 5.82 -3.90 7.54
C VAL A 58 6.87 -3.60 8.62
N LYS A 59 8.10 -3.22 8.22
CA LYS A 59 9.15 -2.82 9.16
C LYS A 59 8.77 -1.57 9.96
N ALA A 60 8.08 -0.61 9.35
CA ALA A 60 7.61 0.59 10.04
C ALA A 60 6.54 0.25 11.09
N LEU A 61 5.60 -0.64 10.78
CA LEU A 61 4.62 -1.16 11.74
C LEU A 61 5.30 -1.84 12.93
N ILE A 62 6.26 -2.75 12.68
CA ILE A 62 7.03 -3.44 13.73
C ILE A 62 7.79 -2.41 14.58
N GLY A 63 8.43 -1.43 13.94
CA GLY A 63 9.18 -0.37 14.62
C GLY A 63 8.31 0.50 15.50
N ALA A 64 7.12 0.89 15.02
CA ALA A 64 6.16 1.68 15.81
C ALA A 64 5.67 0.92 17.05
N TYR A 65 5.40 -0.38 16.92
CA TYR A 65 5.06 -1.23 18.06
C TYR A 65 6.22 -1.41 19.04
N ALA A 66 7.46 -1.59 18.54
CA ALA A 66 8.63 -1.67 19.39
C ALA A 66 8.86 -0.36 20.18
N ALA A 67 8.66 0.79 19.53
CA ALA A 67 8.70 2.10 20.20
C ALA A 67 7.59 2.21 21.26
N LEU A 68 6.39 1.70 20.99
CA LEU A 68 5.30 1.65 21.95
C LEU A 68 5.67 0.82 23.18
N LEU A 69 6.22 -0.39 22.98
CA LEU A 69 6.70 -1.21 24.10
C LEU A 69 7.79 -0.50 24.91
N LEU A 70 8.72 0.18 24.24
CA LEU A 70 9.77 0.95 24.91
C LEU A 70 9.17 2.06 25.79
N VAL A 71 8.19 2.81 25.26
CA VAL A 71 7.45 3.82 26.02
C VAL A 71 6.81 3.19 27.25
N PHE A 72 6.16 2.03 27.10
CA PHE A 72 5.52 1.35 28.23
C PHE A 72 6.53 0.91 29.30
N TRP A 73 7.69 0.39 28.90
CA TRP A 73 8.77 0.07 29.83
C TRP A 73 9.30 1.31 30.56
N LEU A 74 9.52 2.42 29.86
CA LEU A 74 10.07 3.65 30.44
C LEU A 74 9.11 4.30 31.44
N PHE A 75 7.82 4.35 31.11
CA PHE A 75 6.83 5.04 31.93
C PHE A 75 6.26 4.14 33.01
N PHE A 76 5.97 2.88 32.71
CA PHE A 76 5.18 2.02 33.59
C PHE A 76 5.94 0.81 34.13
N GLY A 77 7.21 0.58 33.75
CA GLY A 77 7.97 -0.58 34.21
C GLY A 77 8.39 -0.48 35.68
N ASP A 78 7.76 -1.28 36.54
CA ASP A 78 8.12 -1.46 37.95
C ASP A 78 8.01 -2.94 38.39
N ALA A 79 8.17 -3.21 39.69
CA ALA A 79 8.13 -4.58 40.22
C ALA A 79 6.75 -5.26 40.09
N GLN A 80 5.67 -4.50 40.02
CA GLN A 80 4.30 -5.00 39.93
C GLN A 80 3.86 -5.18 38.48
N THR A 81 4.23 -4.26 37.59
CA THR A 81 3.85 -4.27 36.17
C THR A 81 4.88 -4.98 35.28
N GLY A 82 6.11 -5.16 35.76
CA GLY A 82 7.23 -5.68 34.98
C GLY A 82 7.00 -7.09 34.45
N LEU A 83 6.34 -7.97 35.21
CA LEU A 83 5.98 -9.31 34.74
C LEU A 83 4.99 -9.22 33.56
N THR A 84 3.96 -8.38 33.67
CA THR A 84 2.97 -8.17 32.60
C THR A 84 3.64 -7.60 31.36
N LEU A 85 4.50 -6.59 31.50
CA LEU A 85 5.26 -6.03 30.38
C LEU A 85 6.23 -7.05 29.76
N GLY A 86 6.84 -7.90 30.57
CA GLY A 86 7.66 -9.02 30.11
C GLY A 86 6.86 -10.00 29.26
N ILE A 87 5.69 -10.44 29.73
CA ILE A 87 4.80 -11.33 28.98
C ILE A 87 4.37 -10.69 27.65
N ILE A 88 3.92 -9.44 27.66
CA ILE A 88 3.53 -8.72 26.45
C ILE A 88 4.71 -8.58 25.48
N THR A 89 5.91 -8.33 25.99
CA THR A 89 7.13 -8.25 25.17
C THR A 89 7.41 -9.59 24.49
N ILE A 90 7.32 -10.71 25.21
CA ILE A 90 7.51 -12.05 24.64
C ILE A 90 6.45 -12.34 23.58
N LEU A 91 5.18 -12.05 23.87
CA LEU A 91 4.09 -12.23 22.90
C LEU A 91 4.29 -11.35 21.66
N GLY A 92 4.73 -10.10 21.83
CA GLY A 92 5.06 -9.19 20.75
C GLY A 92 6.20 -9.74 19.87
N VAL A 93 7.27 -10.24 20.49
CA VAL A 93 8.39 -10.89 19.77
C VAL A 93 7.91 -12.12 19.01
N MET A 94 7.09 -12.97 19.63
CA MET A 94 6.55 -14.16 18.98
C MET A 94 5.64 -13.79 17.80
N PHE A 95 4.74 -12.83 18.00
CA PHE A 95 3.79 -12.36 16.98
C PHE A 95 4.50 -11.71 15.80
N PHE A 96 5.34 -10.71 16.04
CA PHE A 96 6.05 -9.99 14.97
C PHE A 96 7.21 -10.80 14.39
N GLY A 97 7.83 -11.68 15.17
CA GLY A 97 8.84 -12.61 14.67
C GLY A 97 8.24 -13.64 13.72
N LEU A 98 7.09 -14.22 14.07
CA LEU A 98 6.46 -15.25 13.25
C LEU A 98 5.69 -14.64 12.07
N LEU A 99 4.76 -13.72 12.31
CA LEU A 99 3.93 -13.13 11.25
C LEU A 99 4.69 -12.06 10.48
N GLY A 100 5.28 -11.09 11.17
CA GLY A 100 6.05 -10.02 10.53
C GLY A 100 7.27 -10.57 9.79
N GLY A 101 8.04 -11.46 10.44
CA GLY A 101 9.15 -12.17 9.82
C GLY A 101 8.72 -13.06 8.66
N GLY A 102 7.63 -13.80 8.80
CA GLY A 102 7.05 -14.63 7.73
C GLY A 102 6.66 -13.82 6.50
N ILE A 103 5.98 -12.68 6.68
CA ILE A 103 5.63 -11.75 5.59
C ILE A 103 6.89 -11.22 4.92
N LEU A 104 7.87 -10.72 5.68
CA LEU A 104 9.11 -10.18 5.13
C LEU A 104 9.94 -11.23 4.37
N LEU A 105 9.91 -12.48 4.82
CA LEU A 105 10.58 -13.58 4.14
C LEU A 105 9.84 -13.96 2.85
N ALA A 106 8.51 -14.04 2.91
CA ALA A 106 7.67 -14.40 1.77
C ALA A 106 7.63 -13.33 0.67
N ASP A 107 7.83 -12.07 1.04
CA ASP A 107 7.87 -10.91 0.12
C ASP A 107 9.31 -10.47 -0.18
N SER A 108 10.29 -11.32 0.12
CA SER A 108 11.69 -11.05 -0.22
C SER A 108 11.89 -11.11 -1.73
N VAL A 109 12.57 -10.10 -2.26
CA VAL A 109 12.84 -9.99 -3.70
C VAL A 109 13.82 -11.10 -4.10
N PRO A 110 13.51 -11.90 -5.15
CA PRO A 110 14.42 -12.93 -5.64
C PRO A 110 15.80 -12.34 -6.00
N ARG A 111 16.86 -13.11 -5.74
CA ARG A 111 18.23 -12.68 -6.06
C ARG A 111 18.35 -12.37 -7.55
N GLY A 112 18.83 -11.17 -7.87
CA GLY A 112 19.00 -10.70 -9.25
C GLY A 112 17.81 -9.92 -9.83
N VAL A 113 16.70 -9.81 -9.09
CA VAL A 113 15.54 -8.97 -9.47
C VAL A 113 15.59 -7.65 -8.69
N ARG A 114 15.30 -6.53 -9.37
CA ARG A 114 15.13 -5.23 -8.70
C ARG A 114 13.72 -5.16 -8.12
N GLY A 115 13.62 -5.07 -6.80
CA GLY A 115 12.35 -4.78 -6.12
C GLY A 115 11.89 -3.34 -6.36
N ARG A 116 10.59 -3.11 -6.21
CA ARG A 116 9.99 -1.77 -6.14
C ARG A 116 10.63 -1.00 -4.99
N SER A 117 10.99 0.26 -5.19
CA SER A 117 11.47 1.12 -4.10
C SER A 117 10.32 1.57 -3.19
N PHE A 118 10.64 2.08 -2.00
CA PHE A 118 9.60 2.56 -1.09
C PHE A 118 8.88 3.81 -1.64
N SER A 119 9.57 4.69 -2.35
CA SER A 119 8.93 5.82 -3.02
C SER A 119 8.02 5.35 -4.16
N GLU A 120 8.51 4.42 -4.99
CA GLU A 120 7.68 3.80 -6.02
C GLU A 120 6.44 3.13 -5.40
N PHE A 121 6.54 2.56 -4.20
CA PHE A 121 5.41 2.04 -3.41
C PHE A 121 4.38 3.11 -3.07
N LEU A 122 4.81 4.19 -2.41
CA LEU A 122 3.93 5.27 -2.00
C LEU A 122 3.18 5.90 -3.19
N ASP A 123 3.85 6.01 -4.34
CA ASP A 123 3.32 6.68 -5.53
C ASP A 123 2.54 5.76 -6.50
N GLY A 124 2.38 4.48 -6.19
CA GLY A 124 1.58 3.58 -7.04
C GLY A 124 0.47 2.88 -6.28
N GLN A 125 -0.08 1.82 -6.87
CA GLN A 125 -1.30 1.19 -6.38
C GLN A 125 -1.02 -0.05 -5.51
N VAL A 126 -1.94 -0.33 -4.60
CA VAL A 126 -1.98 -1.49 -3.72
C VAL A 126 -3.33 -2.17 -3.89
N SER A 127 -3.33 -3.48 -4.08
CA SER A 127 -4.55 -4.27 -4.21
C SER A 127 -5.13 -4.56 -2.82
N ILE A 128 -6.42 -4.36 -2.65
CA ILE A 128 -7.20 -4.75 -1.47
C ILE A 128 -8.44 -5.53 -1.92
N TYR A 129 -9.16 -6.12 -0.96
CA TYR A 129 -10.35 -6.91 -1.26
C TYR A 129 -11.41 -6.15 -2.06
N THR A 130 -11.60 -4.86 -1.80
CA THR A 130 -12.61 -4.01 -2.43
C THR A 130 -12.12 -3.30 -3.71
N GLY A 131 -10.89 -3.54 -4.16
CA GLY A 131 -10.31 -2.88 -5.33
C GLY A 131 -8.90 -2.35 -5.09
N TRP A 132 -8.54 -1.24 -5.72
CA TRP A 132 -7.20 -0.65 -5.64
C TRP A 132 -7.21 0.63 -4.82
N ILE A 133 -6.17 0.83 -4.02
CA ILE A 133 -5.93 2.07 -3.28
C ILE A 133 -4.51 2.58 -3.52
N ASP A 134 -4.31 3.88 -3.32
CA ASP A 134 -2.99 4.49 -3.38
C ASP A 134 -2.08 3.93 -2.29
N GLY A 135 -0.78 3.77 -2.59
CA GLY A 135 0.20 3.26 -1.64
C GLY A 135 0.39 4.14 -0.42
N ARG A 136 0.20 5.46 -0.56
CA ARG A 136 0.14 6.41 0.57
C ARG A 136 -1.03 6.13 1.50
N GLU A 137 -2.20 5.86 0.93
CA GLU A 137 -3.41 5.53 1.69
C GLU A 137 -3.25 4.17 2.39
N ALA A 138 -2.75 3.16 1.68
CA ALA A 138 -2.43 1.87 2.26
C ALA A 138 -1.42 1.98 3.41
N PHE A 139 -0.36 2.76 3.21
CA PHE A 139 0.65 3.00 4.26
C PHE A 139 0.03 3.69 5.47
N ALA A 140 -0.74 4.76 5.26
CA ALA A 140 -1.42 5.48 6.33
C ALA A 140 -2.32 4.56 7.15
N GLN A 141 -3.10 3.68 6.51
CA GLN A 141 -3.95 2.69 7.20
C GLN A 141 -3.13 1.70 8.04
N ILE A 142 -1.96 1.27 7.54
CA ILE A 142 -1.05 0.38 8.28
C ILE A 142 -0.48 1.08 9.53
N ILE A 143 -0.08 2.35 9.42
CA ILE A 143 0.64 3.05 10.51
C ILE A 143 -0.25 3.87 11.44
N ALA A 144 -1.48 4.19 11.05
CA ALA A 144 -2.34 5.10 11.81
C ALA A 144 -2.60 4.59 13.23
N LEU A 145 -3.04 3.33 13.36
CA LEU A 145 -3.32 2.72 14.66
C LEU A 145 -2.08 2.65 15.57
N PRO A 146 -0.94 2.04 15.16
CA PRO A 146 0.22 1.94 16.05
C PRO A 146 0.79 3.30 16.43
N LEU A 147 0.77 4.31 15.55
CA LEU A 147 1.21 5.66 15.91
C LEU A 147 0.25 6.36 16.88
N THR A 148 -1.06 6.16 16.72
CA THR A 148 -2.05 6.70 17.66
C THR A 148 -1.88 6.08 19.05
N LEU A 149 -1.67 4.75 19.11
CA LEU A 149 -1.37 4.05 20.36
C LEU A 149 -0.05 4.53 20.99
N LEU A 150 0.99 4.76 20.18
CA LEU A 150 2.27 5.31 20.63
C LEU A 150 2.10 6.69 21.23
N ALA A 151 1.39 7.59 20.56
CA ALA A 151 1.09 8.92 21.06
C ALA A 151 0.30 8.84 22.38
N GLY A 152 -0.72 7.98 22.46
CA GLY A 152 -1.47 7.72 23.69
C GLY A 152 -0.56 7.25 24.82
N GLY A 153 0.30 6.24 24.58
CA GLY A 153 1.25 5.73 25.56
C GLY A 153 2.20 6.82 26.10
N VAL A 154 2.70 7.70 25.23
CA VAL A 154 3.53 8.83 25.63
C VAL A 154 2.75 9.82 26.48
N VAL A 155 1.55 10.22 26.06
CA VAL A 155 0.71 11.18 26.79
C VAL A 155 0.31 10.64 28.16
N PHE A 156 -0.24 9.42 28.23
CA PHE A 156 -0.66 8.80 29.48
C PHE A 156 0.54 8.52 30.39
N GLY A 157 1.66 8.07 29.84
CA GLY A 157 2.89 7.84 30.59
C GLY A 157 3.45 9.13 31.19
N ALA A 158 3.45 10.22 30.42
CA ALA A 158 3.88 11.53 30.89
C ALA A 158 2.97 12.05 32.01
N ILE A 159 1.64 11.98 31.83
CA ILE A 159 0.67 12.36 32.88
C ILE A 159 0.94 11.54 34.14
N TRP A 160 1.02 10.21 34.02
CA TRP A 160 1.27 9.33 35.15
C TRP A 160 2.55 9.70 35.90
N ARG A 161 3.68 9.95 35.21
CA ARG A 161 4.93 10.37 35.86
C ARG A 161 4.84 11.71 36.58
N LEU A 162 4.00 12.62 36.09
CA LEU A 162 3.80 13.92 36.71
C LEU A 162 2.85 13.85 37.91
N THR A 163 1.86 12.96 37.88
CA THR A 163 0.81 12.86 38.91
C THR A 163 1.08 11.81 39.98
N ALA A 164 1.84 10.75 39.68
CA ALA A 164 2.12 9.64 40.60
C ALA A 164 3.21 9.96 41.65
N ARG A 165 3.25 11.23 42.10
CA ARG A 165 4.09 11.65 43.22
C ARG A 165 3.43 11.35 44.56
#